data_AF-A0A8J6K948-F1
#
_entry.id   AF-A0A8J6K948-F1
#
_cell.length_a   1.000
_cell.length_b   1.000
_cell.length_c   1.000
_cell.angle_alpha   90.00
_cell.angle_beta   90.00
_cell.angle_gamma   90.00
#
_symmetry.space_group_name_H-M   'P 1'
#
loop_
_entity.id
_entity.type
_entity.pdbx_description
1 polymer ?
#
loop_
_entity_poly.entity_id
_entity_poly.type
_entity_poly.pdbx_seq_one_letter_code
_entity_poly.pdbx_strand_id
1 'polypeptide(L)'
;MFFCCFAGMFMFYCAHWQTYVSGMLRFGIIDVTEVQIFIIIMHLLAVIGGPDLWQSMIPVLNVQVKLVPAFCTVAGTVFSSVNYFQVIFTGGVGKNGSTIAGTSVLSPMLHIGSVIVLATMIYKKSAVQLFEKHPCLYILAFGCVSAKVTNKLVVAHMTKSEMHLQDTAFIGPALLFFNQYFNSFIDEYIVLWIALVFSLFDLIRYSISVCNQIASHLHIEVFRIKTHATHSNRHYVS
;
A
#
# COMPACT_ATOMS: atom_id res chain seq x y z
N MET A 1 3.85 15.52 6.22
CA MET A 1 2.57 14.79 6.22
C MET A 1 2.38 14.01 4.93
N PHE A 2 2.13 14.63 3.77
CA PHE A 2 1.83 13.90 2.53
C PHE A 2 2.95 13.02 1.97
N PHE A 3 4.19 13.52 1.98
CA PHE A 3 5.36 12.72 1.64
C PHE A 3 5.45 11.45 2.51
N CYS A 4 5.13 11.57 3.80
CA CYS A 4 5.15 10.45 4.73
C CYS A 4 4.12 9.38 4.37
N CYS A 5 2.95 9.77 3.86
CA CYS A 5 1.94 8.82 3.39
C CYS A 5 2.43 8.03 2.17
N PHE A 6 3.01 8.71 1.17
CA PHE A 6 3.58 8.03 0.00
C PHE A 6 4.78 7.15 0.34
N ALA A 7 5.65 7.62 1.24
CA ALA A 7 6.77 6.83 1.76
C ALA A 7 6.27 5.57 2.50
N GLY A 8 5.24 5.72 3.34
CA GLY A 8 4.60 4.60 4.03
C GLY A 8 3.99 3.57 3.09
N MET A 9 3.26 4.02 2.05
CA MET A 9 2.71 3.14 1.01
C MET A 9 3.81 2.38 0.27
N PHE A 10 4.90 3.07 -0.10
CA PHE A 10 6.04 2.47 -0.78
C PHE A 10 6.76 1.43 0.09
N MET A 11 7.02 1.74 1.36
CA MET A 11 7.65 0.81 2.29
C MET A 11 6.78 -0.43 2.53
N PHE A 12 5.48 -0.25 2.73
CA PHE A 12 4.54 -1.36 2.88
C PHE A 12 4.57 -2.29 1.67
N TYR A 13 4.61 -1.71 0.45
CA TYR A 13 4.77 -2.50 -0.77
C TYR A 13 6.11 -3.25 -0.80
N CYS A 14 7.21 -2.59 -0.44
CA CYS A 14 8.55 -3.21 -0.44
C CYS A 14 8.67 -4.37 0.56
N ALA A 15 8.07 -4.26 1.75
CA ALA A 15 8.07 -5.35 2.72
C ALA A 15 7.32 -6.59 2.18
N HIS A 16 6.20 -6.38 1.48
CA HIS A 16 5.48 -7.47 0.82
C HIS A 16 6.19 -7.98 -0.43
N TRP A 17 6.93 -7.14 -1.15
CA TRP A 17 7.78 -7.57 -2.25
C TRP A 17 8.95 -8.43 -1.76
N GLN A 18 9.62 -8.02 -0.68
CA GLN A 18 10.61 -8.85 -0.01
C GLN A 18 10.02 -10.22 0.35
N THR A 19 8.84 -10.24 0.93
CA THR A 19 8.15 -11.48 1.30
C THR A 19 7.83 -12.33 0.07
N TYR A 20 7.34 -11.72 -1.00
CA TYR A 20 7.09 -12.38 -2.29
C TYR A 20 8.32 -13.10 -2.84
N VAL A 21 9.49 -12.46 -2.74
CA VAL A 21 10.76 -12.99 -3.25
C VAL A 21 11.37 -14.05 -2.35
N SER A 22 11.37 -13.79 -1.04
CA SER A 22 12.09 -14.59 -0.04
C SER A 22 11.24 -15.63 0.70
N GLY A 23 9.93 -15.66 0.47
CA GLY A 23 9.02 -16.63 1.09
C GLY A 23 8.80 -16.49 2.59
N MET A 24 9.48 -15.55 3.22
CA MET A 24 9.38 -15.30 4.64
C MET A 24 9.28 -13.80 4.88
N LEU A 25 8.37 -13.41 5.76
CA LEU A 25 8.26 -12.04 6.20
C LEU A 25 9.32 -11.81 7.29
N ARG A 26 10.33 -11.01 6.98
CA ARG A 26 11.41 -10.65 7.91
C ARG A 26 11.07 -9.31 8.54
N PHE A 27 11.02 -9.28 9.87
CA PHE A 27 10.80 -8.07 10.64
C PHE A 27 12.14 -7.41 10.97
N GLY A 28 12.28 -6.14 10.59
CA GLY A 28 13.38 -5.28 11.01
C GLY A 28 13.16 -4.64 12.38
N ILE A 29 14.17 -3.96 12.91
CA ILE A 29 14.05 -3.11 14.11
C ILE A 29 13.20 -1.87 13.81
N ILE A 30 13.36 -1.32 12.60
CA ILE A 30 12.52 -0.25 12.05
C ILE A 30 11.96 -0.79 10.74
N ASP A 31 10.68 -1.10 10.76
CA ASP A 31 9.93 -1.70 9.68
C ASP A 31 8.63 -0.91 9.45
N VAL A 32 7.74 -1.44 8.63
CA VAL A 32 6.54 -0.72 8.21
C VAL A 32 5.62 -0.39 9.38
N THR A 33 5.57 -1.24 10.41
CA THR A 33 4.71 -1.04 11.57
C THR A 33 5.13 0.19 12.39
N GLU A 34 6.42 0.36 12.68
CA GLU A 34 6.92 1.52 13.43
C GLU A 34 6.67 2.80 12.65
N VAL A 35 6.89 2.79 11.33
CA VAL A 35 6.64 3.96 10.50
C VAL A 35 5.14 4.29 10.40
N GLN A 36 4.27 3.29 10.31
CA GLN A 36 2.82 3.52 10.33
C GLN A 36 2.35 4.10 11.66
N ILE A 37 2.80 3.56 12.80
CA ILE A 37 2.48 4.10 14.13
C ILE A 37 3.00 5.54 14.24
N PHE A 38 4.21 5.81 13.77
CA PHE A 38 4.77 7.16 13.72
C PHE A 38 3.86 8.10 12.90
N ILE A 39 3.45 7.71 11.69
CA ILE A 39 2.55 8.51 10.85
C ILE A 39 1.20 8.76 11.54
N ILE A 40 0.64 7.77 12.24
CA ILE A 40 -0.61 7.92 13.00
C ILE A 40 -0.45 8.94 14.11
N ILE A 41 0.60 8.81 14.94
CA ILE A 41 0.91 9.77 16.02
C ILE A 41 1.06 11.18 15.47
N MET A 42 1.77 11.32 14.35
CA MET A 42 1.97 12.60 13.67
C MET A 42 0.63 13.24 13.25
N HIS A 43 -0.29 12.47 12.67
CA HIS A 43 -1.61 12.98 12.31
C HIS A 43 -2.46 13.34 13.54
N LEU A 44 -2.38 12.56 14.62
CA LEU A 44 -3.06 12.88 15.89
C LEU A 44 -2.52 14.17 16.50
N LEU A 45 -1.20 14.37 16.50
CA LEU A 45 -0.57 15.62 16.95
C LEU A 45 -1.00 16.81 16.09
N ALA A 46 -1.23 16.61 14.79
CA ALA A 46 -1.73 17.67 13.91
C ALA A 46 -3.18 18.05 14.21
N VAL A 47 -4.01 17.10 14.63
CA VAL A 47 -5.38 17.39 15.08
C VAL A 47 -5.39 18.20 16.38
N ILE A 48 -4.51 17.87 17.33
CA ILE A 48 -4.45 18.52 18.64
C ILE A 48 -3.75 19.88 18.56
N GLY A 49 -2.62 19.96 17.87
CA GLY A 49 -1.75 21.14 17.81
C GLY A 49 -2.06 22.14 16.69
N GLY A 50 -2.92 21.76 15.74
CA GLY A 50 -3.29 22.59 14.61
C GLY A 50 -2.13 22.93 13.65
N PRO A 51 -2.37 23.78 12.64
CA PRO A 51 -1.36 24.17 11.65
C PRO A 51 -0.19 24.96 12.24
N ASP A 52 -0.45 25.77 13.28
CA ASP A 52 0.53 26.69 13.87
C ASP A 52 1.70 25.95 14.54
N LEU A 53 1.42 24.80 15.17
CA LEU A 53 2.45 23.95 15.77
C LEU A 53 3.49 23.53 14.72
N TRP A 54 3.06 23.17 13.51
CA TRP A 54 3.95 22.70 12.44
C TRP A 54 4.69 23.83 11.72
N GLN A 55 4.14 25.04 11.75
CA GLN A 55 4.74 26.24 11.16
C GLN A 55 5.69 26.96 12.13
N SER A 56 5.63 26.62 13.42
CA SER A 56 6.55 27.17 14.42
C SER A 56 8.02 26.84 14.10
N MET A 57 8.90 27.77 14.48
CA MET A 57 10.35 27.65 14.29
C MET A 57 10.97 26.98 15.52
N ILE A 58 11.86 26.01 15.29
CA ILE A 58 12.65 25.40 16.36
C ILE A 58 13.77 26.40 16.74
N PRO A 59 13.80 26.92 17.99
CA PRO A 59 14.71 28.01 18.37
C PRO A 59 16.20 27.70 18.20
N VAL A 60 16.57 26.41 18.27
CA VAL A 60 17.98 25.96 18.21
C VAL A 60 18.47 25.72 16.78
N LEU A 61 17.58 25.29 15.87
CA LEU A 61 17.95 24.84 14.53
C LEU A 61 17.46 25.78 13.42
N ASN A 62 16.64 26.78 13.74
CA ASN A 62 16.01 27.71 12.80
C ASN A 62 15.31 27.01 11.60
N VAL A 63 14.76 25.82 11.86
CA VAL A 63 13.98 25.03 10.91
C VAL A 63 12.54 24.93 11.39
N GLN A 64 11.60 24.84 10.46
CA GLN A 64 10.19 24.61 10.76
C GLN A 64 9.97 23.22 11.34
N VAL A 65 9.12 23.09 12.35
CA VAL A 65 8.82 21.81 13.02
C VAL A 65 8.36 20.73 12.03
N LYS A 66 7.67 21.12 10.94
CA LYS A 66 7.24 20.19 9.87
C LYS A 66 8.36 19.46 9.12
N LEU A 67 9.59 19.99 9.14
CA LEU A 67 10.74 19.39 8.44
C LEU A 67 11.34 18.22 9.22
N VAL A 68 11.33 18.26 10.55
CA VAL A 68 11.83 17.18 11.42
C VAL A 68 11.19 15.83 11.09
N PRO A 69 9.85 15.66 11.11
CA PRO A 69 9.23 14.39 10.77
C PRO A 69 9.43 13.99 9.30
N ALA A 70 9.59 14.96 8.40
CA ALA A 70 9.90 14.67 7.00
C ALA A 70 11.30 14.04 6.88
N PHE A 71 12.31 14.62 7.52
CA PHE A 71 13.66 14.05 7.56
C PHE A 71 13.70 12.69 8.24
N CYS A 72 13.02 12.53 9.39
CA CYS A 72 12.92 11.23 10.06
C CYS A 72 12.29 10.18 9.14
N THR A 73 11.24 10.55 8.40
CA THR A 73 10.59 9.62 7.45
C THR A 73 11.52 9.28 6.28
N VAL A 74 12.21 10.26 5.69
CA VAL A 74 13.18 10.01 4.61
C VAL A 74 14.28 9.07 5.09
N ALA A 75 14.87 9.35 6.26
CA ALA A 75 15.94 8.53 6.82
C ALA A 75 15.46 7.09 7.10
N GLY A 76 14.29 6.93 7.73
CA GLY A 76 13.68 5.62 7.97
C GLY A 76 13.39 4.87 6.67
N THR A 77 12.81 5.55 5.68
CA THR A 77 12.54 4.94 4.36
C THR A 77 13.80 4.51 3.64
N VAL A 78 14.85 5.32 3.63
CA VAL A 78 16.14 4.93 3.01
C VAL A 78 16.73 3.73 3.74
N PHE A 79 16.78 3.77 5.08
CA PHE A 79 17.33 2.69 5.88
C PHE A 79 16.59 1.36 5.66
N SER A 80 15.26 1.34 5.78
CA SER A 80 14.46 0.13 5.58
C SER A 80 14.50 -0.34 4.12
N SER A 81 14.48 0.57 3.14
CA SER A 81 14.55 0.20 1.72
C SER A 81 15.86 -0.48 1.35
N VAL A 82 17.00 -0.04 1.90
CA VAL A 82 18.29 -0.71 1.66
C VAL A 82 18.22 -2.16 2.11
N ASN A 83 17.67 -2.41 3.31
CA ASN A 83 17.52 -3.77 3.83
C ASN A 83 16.57 -4.62 2.96
N TYR A 84 15.42 -4.07 2.56
CA TYR A 84 14.48 -4.77 1.67
C TYR A 84 15.11 -5.11 0.33
N PHE A 85 15.76 -4.14 -0.33
CA PHE A 85 16.36 -4.34 -1.64
C PHE A 85 17.52 -5.34 -1.60
N GLN A 86 18.35 -5.31 -0.56
CA GLN A 86 19.37 -6.34 -0.36
C GLN A 86 18.76 -7.74 -0.37
N VAL A 87 17.68 -7.96 0.37
CA VAL A 87 16.99 -9.26 0.40
C VAL A 87 16.27 -9.58 -0.92
N ILE A 88 15.66 -8.59 -1.58
CA ILE A 88 15.00 -8.77 -2.88
C ILE A 88 16.00 -9.21 -3.96
N PHE A 89 17.21 -8.63 -3.98
CA PHE A 89 18.22 -8.96 -4.99
C PHE A 89 19.03 -10.22 -4.68
N THR A 90 19.09 -10.66 -3.41
CA THR A 90 19.94 -11.80 -2.99
C THR A 90 19.17 -13.02 -2.45
N GLY A 91 17.91 -12.86 -2.07
CA GLY A 91 17.17 -13.78 -1.19
C GLY A 91 16.23 -14.78 -1.88
N GLY A 92 16.56 -15.28 -3.08
CA GLY A 92 15.70 -16.25 -3.76
C GLY A 92 15.59 -17.60 -3.02
N VAL A 93 14.37 -18.05 -2.70
CA VAL A 93 14.07 -19.29 -1.93
C VAL A 93 13.52 -20.47 -2.74
N GLY A 94 13.50 -20.37 -4.07
CA GLY A 94 13.06 -21.39 -5.01
C GLY A 94 14.09 -22.50 -5.20
N LYS A 95 13.70 -23.55 -5.95
CA LYS A 95 14.42 -24.85 -6.05
C LYS A 95 15.90 -24.74 -6.48
N ASN A 96 16.30 -23.64 -7.11
CA ASN A 96 17.66 -23.34 -7.57
C ASN A 96 18.24 -22.03 -6.98
N GLY A 97 17.72 -21.55 -5.84
CA GLY A 97 17.95 -20.15 -5.41
C GLY A 97 17.17 -19.13 -6.25
N SER A 98 16.23 -19.60 -7.07
CA SER A 98 15.27 -18.76 -7.82
C SER A 98 14.27 -18.12 -6.86
N THR A 99 13.38 -17.24 -7.29
CA THR A 99 12.31 -16.75 -6.37
C THR A 99 11.11 -17.69 -6.37
N ILE A 100 10.15 -17.47 -5.46
CA ILE A 100 8.87 -18.21 -5.45
C ILE A 100 8.15 -18.10 -6.80
N ALA A 101 8.39 -17.02 -7.53
CA ALA A 101 7.81 -16.73 -8.84
C ALA A 101 8.76 -16.96 -10.03
N GLY A 102 9.81 -17.77 -9.86
CA GLY A 102 10.77 -18.01 -10.94
C GLY A 102 11.63 -16.77 -11.27
N THR A 103 11.72 -16.39 -12.55
CA THR A 103 12.49 -15.22 -13.05
C THR A 103 11.80 -13.87 -12.79
N SER A 104 10.57 -13.87 -12.26
CA SER A 104 9.71 -12.69 -12.14
C SER A 104 9.97 -11.83 -10.88
N VAL A 105 11.19 -11.88 -10.32
CA VAL A 105 11.65 -11.12 -9.12
C VAL A 105 11.38 -9.62 -9.26
N LEU A 106 11.53 -9.11 -10.48
CA LEU A 106 11.41 -7.69 -10.82
C LEU A 106 10.01 -7.28 -11.27
N SER A 107 9.08 -8.22 -11.50
CA SER A 107 7.71 -7.87 -11.91
C SER A 107 7.04 -6.87 -10.93
N PRO A 108 7.13 -7.05 -9.59
CA PRO A 108 6.58 -6.09 -8.64
C PRO A 108 7.15 -4.67 -8.76
N MET A 109 8.40 -4.53 -9.25
CA MET A 109 9.01 -3.22 -9.50
C MET A 109 8.20 -2.40 -10.51
N LEU A 110 7.72 -3.04 -11.57
CA LEU A 110 6.96 -2.37 -12.62
C LEU A 110 5.60 -1.87 -12.12
N HIS A 111 4.98 -2.59 -11.18
CA HIS A 111 3.71 -2.21 -10.58
C HIS A 111 3.82 -1.01 -9.65
N ILE A 112 4.73 -1.02 -8.69
CA ILE A 112 4.90 0.12 -7.79
C ILE A 112 5.51 1.32 -8.52
N GLY A 113 6.41 1.05 -9.47
CA GLY A 113 7.00 2.06 -10.34
C GLY A 113 5.94 2.79 -11.17
N SER A 114 5.00 2.06 -11.77
CA SER A 114 3.91 2.68 -12.53
C SER A 114 2.98 3.52 -11.66
N VAL A 115 2.63 3.06 -10.44
CA VAL A 115 1.83 3.87 -9.49
C VAL A 115 2.55 5.18 -9.15
N ILE A 116 3.85 5.13 -8.82
CA ILE A 116 4.64 6.31 -8.46
C ILE A 116 4.83 7.26 -9.64
N VAL A 117 5.12 6.73 -10.83
CA VAL A 117 5.29 7.52 -12.05
C VAL A 117 3.98 8.22 -12.41
N LEU A 118 2.86 7.50 -12.41
CA LEU A 118 1.55 8.10 -12.70
C LEU A 118 1.19 9.16 -11.68
N ALA A 119 1.40 8.92 -10.38
CA ALA A 119 1.17 9.93 -9.35
C ALA A 119 2.04 11.18 -9.60
N THR A 120 3.33 11.00 -9.84
CA THR A 120 4.26 12.13 -10.07
C THR A 120 3.92 12.91 -11.34
N MET A 121 3.58 12.21 -12.43
CA MET A 121 3.16 12.85 -13.69
C MET A 121 1.88 13.66 -13.48
N ILE A 122 0.87 13.08 -12.81
CA ILE A 122 -0.40 13.75 -12.57
C ILE A 122 -0.22 14.97 -11.68
N TYR A 123 0.63 14.88 -10.66
CA TYR A 123 0.99 16.03 -9.83
C TYR A 123 1.67 17.13 -10.65
N LYS A 124 2.68 16.80 -11.46
CA LYS A 124 3.47 17.78 -12.20
C LYS A 124 2.71 18.46 -13.35
N LYS A 125 1.76 17.76 -13.98
CA LYS A 125 1.02 18.27 -15.14
C LYS A 125 -0.33 18.90 -14.78
N SER A 126 -0.79 18.78 -13.54
CA SER A 126 -2.09 19.30 -13.11
C SER A 126 -2.17 20.83 -13.25
N ALA A 127 -3.15 21.32 -14.03
CA ALA A 127 -3.38 22.75 -14.21
C ALA A 127 -4.08 23.36 -12.98
N VAL A 128 -4.90 22.56 -12.30
CA VAL A 128 -5.70 22.98 -11.12
C VAL A 128 -4.88 22.88 -9.82
N GLN A 129 -3.67 22.31 -9.88
CA GLN A 129 -2.85 21.94 -8.71
C GLN A 129 -3.63 21.00 -7.78
N LEU A 130 -4.19 19.92 -8.35
CA LEU A 130 -5.03 18.93 -7.67
C LEU A 130 -4.48 18.51 -6.30
N PHE A 131 -3.19 18.21 -6.28
CA PHE A 131 -2.51 17.76 -5.07
C PHE A 131 -2.42 18.85 -4.00
N GLU A 132 -2.21 20.11 -4.38
CA GLU A 132 -2.05 21.21 -3.43
C GLU A 132 -3.39 21.64 -2.83
N LYS A 133 -4.45 21.65 -3.65
CA LYS A 133 -5.80 22.06 -3.23
C LYS A 133 -6.60 20.93 -2.57
N HIS A 134 -6.44 19.70 -3.04
CA HIS A 134 -7.21 18.53 -2.55
C HIS A 134 -6.31 17.34 -2.20
N PRO A 135 -5.33 17.51 -1.29
CA PRO A 135 -4.33 16.48 -1.00
C PRO A 135 -4.92 15.20 -0.40
N CYS A 136 -5.93 15.31 0.48
CA CYS A 136 -6.55 14.14 1.12
C CYS A 136 -7.24 13.25 0.08
N LEU A 137 -8.00 13.86 -0.84
CA LEU A 137 -8.69 13.14 -1.91
C LEU A 137 -7.68 12.43 -2.83
N TYR A 138 -6.61 13.14 -3.18
CA TYR A 138 -5.54 12.61 -4.01
C TYR A 138 -4.86 11.40 -3.36
N ILE A 139 -4.47 11.52 -2.09
CA ILE A 139 -3.83 10.43 -1.34
C ILE A 139 -4.77 9.25 -1.16
N LEU A 140 -6.06 9.48 -0.89
CA LEU A 140 -7.04 8.40 -0.78
C LEU A 140 -7.18 7.64 -2.10
N ALA A 141 -7.22 8.34 -3.24
CA ALA A 141 -7.35 7.70 -4.55
C ALA A 141 -6.14 6.82 -4.87
N PHE A 142 -4.92 7.38 -4.78
CA PHE A 142 -3.70 6.61 -5.01
C PHE A 142 -3.44 5.57 -3.92
N GLY A 143 -3.92 5.81 -2.70
CA GLY A 143 -3.89 4.85 -1.60
C GLY A 143 -4.76 3.63 -1.88
N CYS A 144 -5.97 3.80 -2.41
CA CYS A 144 -6.82 2.68 -2.82
C CYS A 144 -6.15 1.84 -3.93
N VAL A 145 -5.56 2.50 -4.93
CA VAL A 145 -4.81 1.84 -6.00
C VAL A 145 -3.64 1.05 -5.44
N SER A 146 -2.78 1.69 -4.63
CA SER A 146 -1.62 1.07 -4.01
C SER A 146 -2.02 -0.09 -3.09
N ALA A 147 -3.10 0.05 -2.33
CA ALA A 147 -3.62 -1.00 -1.45
C ALA A 147 -4.04 -2.24 -2.25
N LYS A 148 -4.78 -2.06 -3.35
CA LYS A 148 -5.18 -3.20 -4.20
C LYS A 148 -3.97 -3.89 -4.82
N VAL A 149 -3.03 -3.13 -5.37
CA VAL A 149 -1.80 -3.67 -5.98
C VAL A 149 -0.96 -4.41 -4.93
N THR A 150 -0.90 -3.91 -3.69
CA THR A 150 -0.24 -4.61 -2.58
C THR A 150 -0.97 -5.90 -2.19
N ASN A 151 -2.30 -5.87 -2.08
CA ASN A 151 -3.07 -7.07 -1.76
C ASN A 151 -2.87 -8.17 -2.80
N LYS A 152 -2.78 -7.81 -4.10
CA LYS A 152 -2.44 -8.76 -5.16
C LYS A 152 -1.05 -9.36 -4.99
N LEU A 153 -0.07 -8.56 -4.59
CA LEU A 153 1.27 -9.05 -4.32
C LEU A 153 1.28 -10.05 -3.16
N VAL A 154 0.52 -9.77 -2.09
CA VAL A 154 0.33 -10.70 -0.97
C VAL A 154 -0.32 -12.00 -1.43
N VAL A 155 -1.40 -11.93 -2.20
CA VAL A 155 -2.08 -13.13 -2.73
C VAL A 155 -1.13 -13.92 -3.63
N ALA A 156 -0.41 -13.27 -4.54
CA ALA A 156 0.55 -13.90 -5.44
C ALA A 156 1.67 -14.62 -4.67
N HIS A 157 2.14 -14.05 -3.56
CA HIS A 157 3.06 -14.72 -2.65
C HIS A 157 2.43 -16.00 -2.05
N MET A 158 1.24 -15.87 -1.47
CA MET A 158 0.56 -16.98 -0.79
C MET A 158 0.20 -18.13 -1.74
N THR A 159 -0.19 -17.81 -2.99
CA THR A 159 -0.53 -18.80 -4.02
C THR A 159 0.67 -19.26 -4.84
N LYS A 160 1.87 -18.75 -4.55
CA LYS A 160 3.11 -19.01 -5.32
C LYS A 160 2.92 -18.77 -6.82
N SER A 161 2.25 -17.66 -7.16
CA SER A 161 1.89 -17.31 -8.53
C SER A 161 2.64 -16.07 -9.01
N GLU A 162 2.74 -15.94 -10.33
CA GLU A 162 3.27 -14.71 -10.94
C GLU A 162 2.26 -13.57 -10.82
N MET A 163 2.77 -12.35 -10.65
CA MET A 163 1.95 -11.15 -10.66
C MET A 163 1.90 -10.54 -12.07
N HIS A 164 0.71 -10.54 -12.66
CA HIS A 164 0.48 -9.94 -13.99
C HIS A 164 0.33 -8.42 -13.91
N LEU A 165 1.00 -7.72 -14.84
CA LEU A 165 1.02 -6.25 -14.94
C LEU A 165 -0.36 -5.63 -15.13
N GLN A 166 -1.21 -6.25 -15.95
CA GLN A 166 -2.52 -5.71 -16.30
C GLN A 166 -3.46 -5.78 -15.09
N ASP A 167 -3.91 -4.59 -14.65
CA ASP A 167 -4.81 -4.46 -13.51
C ASP A 167 -5.83 -3.34 -13.73
N THR A 168 -7.07 -3.60 -13.32
CA THR A 168 -8.12 -2.59 -13.27
C THR A 168 -7.82 -1.46 -12.28
N ALA A 169 -6.91 -1.66 -11.33
CA ALA A 169 -6.42 -0.65 -10.39
C ALA A 169 -5.81 0.58 -11.11
N PHE A 170 -5.24 0.39 -12.31
CA PHE A 170 -4.63 1.47 -13.07
C PHE A 170 -5.63 2.30 -13.88
N ILE A 171 -6.90 1.88 -13.98
CA ILE A 171 -7.92 2.60 -14.77
C ILE A 171 -8.16 4.00 -14.20
N GLY A 172 -8.28 4.15 -12.88
CA GLY A 172 -8.47 5.45 -12.22
C GLY A 172 -7.32 6.43 -12.53
N PRO A 173 -6.06 6.08 -12.22
CA PRO A 173 -4.90 6.88 -12.60
C PRO A 173 -4.78 7.11 -14.12
N ALA A 174 -5.10 6.13 -14.95
CA ALA A 174 -5.07 6.28 -16.40
C ALA A 174 -6.09 7.33 -16.88
N LEU A 175 -7.30 7.35 -16.31
CA LEU A 175 -8.31 8.36 -16.62
C LEU A 175 -7.82 9.78 -16.35
N LEU A 176 -7.17 9.99 -15.21
CA LEU A 176 -6.54 11.27 -14.84
C LEU A 176 -5.42 11.65 -15.82
N PHE A 177 -4.55 10.69 -16.15
CA PHE A 177 -3.47 10.89 -17.10
C PHE A 177 -3.99 11.28 -18.49
N PHE A 178 -4.99 10.57 -19.01
CA PHE A 178 -5.61 10.88 -20.30
C PHE A 178 -6.32 12.24 -20.27
N ASN A 179 -7.04 12.56 -19.20
CA ASN A 179 -7.68 13.87 -19.07
C ASN A 179 -6.65 15.02 -19.17
N GLN A 180 -5.50 14.89 -18.49
CA GLN A 180 -4.41 15.86 -18.57
C GLN A 180 -3.67 15.82 -19.91
N TYR A 181 -3.68 14.69 -20.62
CA TYR A 181 -3.15 14.62 -21.98
C TYR A 181 -3.97 15.49 -22.95
N PHE A 182 -5.29 15.52 -22.79
CA PHE A 182 -6.20 16.35 -23.59
C PHE A 182 -6.44 17.75 -22.99
N ASN A 183 -5.44 18.34 -22.34
CA ASN A 183 -5.50 19.67 -21.71
C ASN A 183 -6.68 19.86 -20.73
N SER A 184 -7.01 18.80 -19.97
CA SER A 184 -8.05 18.83 -18.93
C SER A 184 -9.43 19.21 -19.48
N PHE A 185 -9.89 18.46 -20.49
CA PHE A 185 -11.22 18.63 -21.10
C PHE A 185 -12.36 18.56 -20.06
N ILE A 186 -12.21 17.68 -19.05
CA ILE A 186 -13.08 17.60 -17.88
C ILE A 186 -12.33 18.18 -16.69
N ASP A 187 -13.06 18.82 -15.77
CA ASP A 187 -12.50 19.29 -14.50
C ASP A 187 -11.75 18.15 -13.78
N GLU A 188 -10.45 18.37 -13.57
CA GLU A 188 -9.55 17.44 -12.91
C GLU A 188 -10.04 16.98 -11.54
N TYR A 189 -10.76 17.84 -10.79
CA TYR A 189 -11.34 17.52 -9.49
C TYR A 189 -12.46 16.49 -9.59
N ILE A 190 -13.34 16.61 -10.60
CA ILE A 190 -14.42 15.66 -10.85
C ILE A 190 -13.82 14.32 -11.28
N VAL A 191 -12.82 14.33 -12.16
CA VAL A 191 -12.14 13.11 -12.60
C VAL A 191 -11.44 12.42 -11.42
N LEU A 192 -10.87 13.18 -10.48
CA LEU A 192 -10.26 12.60 -9.28
C LEU A 192 -11.28 11.92 -8.36
N TRP A 193 -12.47 12.49 -8.20
CA TRP A 193 -13.57 11.84 -7.48
C TRP A 193 -14.03 10.55 -8.15
N ILE A 194 -14.18 10.57 -9.48
CA ILE A 194 -14.52 9.37 -10.26
C ILE A 194 -13.44 8.31 -10.08
N ALA A 195 -12.15 8.70 -10.15
CA ALA A 195 -11.02 7.80 -9.95
C ALA A 195 -11.01 7.21 -8.53
N LEU A 196 -11.31 7.99 -7.49
CA LEU A 196 -11.42 7.49 -6.13
C LEU A 196 -12.54 6.45 -5.99
N VAL A 197 -13.76 6.79 -6.41
CA VAL A 197 -14.93 5.90 -6.28
C VAL A 197 -14.70 4.60 -7.04
N PHE A 198 -14.16 4.68 -8.25
CA PHE A 198 -13.81 3.52 -9.05
C PHE A 198 -12.76 2.65 -8.35
N SER A 199 -11.65 3.26 -7.89
CA SER A 199 -10.56 2.53 -7.22
C SER A 199 -11.01 1.88 -5.91
N LEU A 200 -11.89 2.55 -5.15
CA LEU A 200 -12.46 2.01 -3.92
C LEU A 200 -13.38 0.82 -4.21
N PHE A 201 -14.28 0.95 -5.18
CA PHE A 201 -15.16 -0.14 -5.59
C PHE A 201 -14.36 -1.35 -6.07
N ASP A 202 -13.36 -1.13 -6.90
CA ASP A 202 -12.45 -2.16 -7.42
C ASP A 202 -11.66 -2.86 -6.31
N LEU A 203 -11.15 -2.12 -5.31
CA LEU A 203 -10.50 -2.68 -4.12
C LEU A 203 -11.45 -3.54 -3.28
N ILE A 204 -12.69 -3.06 -3.03
CA ILE A 204 -13.68 -3.79 -2.25
C ILE A 204 -14.07 -5.09 -2.97
N ARG A 205 -14.36 -5.00 -4.28
CA ARG A 205 -14.72 -6.16 -5.10
C ARG A 205 -13.60 -7.19 -5.15
N TYR A 206 -12.36 -6.73 -5.29
CA TYR A 206 -11.18 -7.60 -5.23
C TYR A 206 -11.07 -8.31 -3.87
N SER A 207 -11.17 -7.56 -2.77
CA SER A 207 -11.07 -8.11 -1.41
C SER A 207 -12.16 -9.15 -1.11
N ILE A 208 -13.42 -8.86 -1.47
CA ILE A 208 -14.54 -9.81 -1.31
C ILE A 208 -14.30 -11.07 -2.15
N SER A 209 -13.85 -10.92 -3.40
CA SER A 209 -13.59 -12.05 -4.29
C SER A 209 -12.51 -12.98 -3.74
N VAL A 210 -11.38 -12.41 -3.28
CA VAL A 210 -10.28 -13.18 -2.68
C VAL A 210 -10.74 -13.92 -1.42
N CYS A 211 -11.44 -13.22 -0.51
CA CYS A 211 -11.97 -13.86 0.70
C CYS A 211 -12.90 -15.04 0.38
N ASN A 212 -13.81 -14.86 -0.58
CA ASN A 212 -14.73 -15.92 -0.99
C ASN A 212 -14.03 -17.09 -1.68
N GLN A 213 -13.02 -16.83 -2.51
CA GLN A 213 -12.23 -17.89 -3.16
C GLN A 213 -11.46 -18.73 -2.13
N ILE A 214 -10.79 -18.07 -1.18
CA ILE A 214 -10.05 -18.76 -0.11
C ILE A 214 -11.01 -19.57 0.78
N ALA A 215 -12.13 -18.97 1.17
CA ALA A 215 -13.16 -19.62 1.96
C ALA A 215 -13.74 -20.87 1.27
N SER A 216 -14.06 -20.75 -0.02
CA SER A 216 -14.56 -21.86 -0.83
C SER A 216 -13.51 -22.97 -1.00
N HIS A 217 -12.23 -22.62 -1.15
CA HIS A 217 -11.16 -23.60 -1.31
C HIS A 217 -10.85 -24.34 -0.01
N LEU A 218 -10.88 -23.65 1.13
CA LEU A 218 -10.62 -24.23 2.45
C LEU A 218 -11.87 -24.83 3.12
N HIS A 219 -13.05 -24.74 2.49
CA HIS A 219 -14.34 -25.12 3.06
C HIS A 219 -14.66 -24.44 4.40
N ILE A 220 -14.25 -23.18 4.55
CA ILE A 220 -14.50 -22.36 5.75
C ILE A 220 -15.66 -21.41 5.48
N GLU A 221 -16.62 -21.35 6.39
CA GLU A 221 -17.65 -20.34 6.36
C GLU A 221 -17.13 -19.08 7.09
N VAL A 222 -16.75 -18.05 6.33
CA VAL A 222 -16.06 -16.84 6.82
C VAL A 222 -16.72 -16.22 8.07
N PHE A 223 -18.04 -16.33 8.21
CA PHE A 223 -18.81 -15.74 9.31
C PHE A 223 -19.54 -16.77 10.20
N ARG A 224 -19.23 -18.07 10.11
CA ARG A 224 -19.91 -19.09 10.92
C ARG A 224 -18.90 -19.94 11.68
N ILE A 225 -18.96 -19.82 13.01
CA ILE A 225 -18.22 -20.68 13.94
C ILE A 225 -19.02 -21.97 14.10
N LYS A 226 -18.45 -23.12 13.74
CA LYS A 226 -19.07 -24.43 14.01
C LYS A 226 -19.05 -24.69 15.52
N THR A 227 -20.21 -24.72 16.15
CA THR A 227 -20.35 -25.16 17.54
C THR A 227 -20.03 -26.66 17.59
N HIS A 228 -18.95 -27.04 18.26
CA HIS A 228 -18.68 -28.46 18.52
C HIS A 228 -19.79 -29.02 19.41
N ALA A 229 -20.54 -30.01 18.93
CA ALA A 229 -21.45 -30.77 19.76
C ALA A 229 -20.61 -31.54 20.80
N THR A 230 -20.82 -31.22 22.07
CA THR A 230 -20.28 -31.97 23.21
C THR A 230 -20.69 -33.43 23.09
N HIS A 231 -19.71 -34.32 22.95
CA HIS A 231 -19.93 -35.76 22.97
C HIS A 231 -20.55 -36.13 24.32
N SER A 232 -21.86 -36.37 24.33
CA SER A 232 -22.58 -36.97 25.45
C SER A 232 -22.06 -38.40 25.61
N ASN A 233 -21.15 -38.61 26.56
CA ASN A 233 -20.76 -39.94 27.01
C ASN A 233 -21.97 -40.59 27.69
N ARG A 234 -22.76 -41.36 26.93
CA ARG A 234 -23.68 -42.35 27.49
C ARG A 234 -22.86 -43.52 28.02
N HIS A 235 -22.53 -43.48 29.32
CA HIS A 235 -22.20 -44.70 30.06
C HIS A 235 -23.46 -45.56 30.15
N TYR A 236 -23.48 -46.66 29.40
CA TYR A 236 -24.37 -47.80 29.69
C TYR A 236 -23.86 -48.44 30.99
N VAL A 237 -24.64 -48.33 32.06
CA VAL A 237 -24.51 -49.19 33.24
C VAL A 237 -25.48 -50.35 33.02
N SER A 238 -24.91 -51.55 32.86
CA SER A 238 -25.56 -52.86 32.88
C SER A 238 -26.02 -53.23 34.28
#